data_AF-A0AAV4LE58-F1
#
_entry.id   AF-A0AAV4LE58-F1
#
_cell.length_a   1.000
_cell.length_b   1.000
_cell.length_c   1.000
_cell.angle_alpha   90.00
_cell.angle_beta   90.00
_cell.angle_gamma   90.00
#
_symmetry.space_group_name_H-M   'P 1'
#
loop_
_entity.id
_entity.type
_entity.pdbx_description
1 polymer ?
#
loop_
_entity_poly.entity_id
_entity_poly.type
_entity_poly.pdbx_seq_one_letter_code
_entity_poly.pdbx_strand_id
1 'polypeptide(L)'
;MKAFFITEFSRLRKLLLSGVCVAVFLGLYYSRWAEMKSCKLLECFLVLTYGNLEIRDVKYVIPVLFWLAPQTFMFYFLGDYVSNDLERNAIYIFTRTDRRRSWLIAKILSLFFYVALYYFLQFLVVGTMGWILGYNVLEGLSGIAIILKEFVLLVLLNYMIILMINLLSLSIPVSISTVSVFVAHLFCLFLSGVVYEFYKGYSEIIKWLPFTQGIASWHSDISSRVGGSILFSIQDFNVAFSVIYMVVLCIAFVYIALRKVENLDIL
;
A
#
# COMPACT_ATOMS: atom_id res chain seq x y z
N MET A 1 -7.82 22.04 -20.97
CA MET A 1 -8.70 21.04 -20.33
C MET A 1 -8.64 19.67 -21.03
N LYS A 2 -8.91 19.52 -22.34
CA LYS A 2 -8.83 18.21 -23.03
C LYS A 2 -7.47 17.48 -22.96
N ALA A 3 -6.35 18.18 -23.16
CA ALA A 3 -5.01 17.58 -23.11
C ALA A 3 -4.65 16.98 -21.73
N PHE A 4 -5.13 17.62 -20.65
CA PHE A 4 -4.92 17.18 -19.28
C PHE A 4 -5.60 15.83 -19.01
N PHE A 5 -6.88 15.71 -19.37
CA PHE A 5 -7.64 14.46 -19.26
C PHE A 5 -6.99 13.30 -20.05
N ILE A 6 -6.43 13.58 -21.23
CA ILE A 6 -5.74 12.57 -22.04
C ILE A 6 -4.48 12.05 -21.34
N THR A 7 -3.71 12.95 -20.70
CA THR A 7 -2.48 12.55 -19.98
C THR A 7 -2.77 11.75 -18.72
N GLU A 8 -3.78 12.14 -17.93
CA GLU A 8 -4.18 11.40 -16.73
C GLU A 8 -4.74 10.02 -17.08
N PHE A 9 -5.59 9.93 -18.11
CA PHE A 9 -6.13 8.67 -18.59
C PHE A 9 -5.03 7.73 -19.09
N SER A 10 -4.06 8.25 -19.85
CA SER A 10 -2.93 7.45 -20.35
C SER A 10 -2.08 6.89 -19.20
N ARG A 11 -1.81 7.70 -18.17
CA ARG A 11 -1.07 7.28 -16.97
C ARG A 11 -1.84 6.22 -16.19
N LEU A 12 -3.13 6.45 -15.92
CA LEU A 12 -3.99 5.51 -15.21
C LEU A 12 -4.06 4.17 -15.95
N ARG A 13 -4.23 4.18 -17.28
CA ARG A 13 -4.24 2.95 -18.09
C ARG A 13 -2.92 2.18 -17.95
N LYS A 14 -1.76 2.85 -18.00
CA LYS A 14 -0.45 2.20 -17.81
C LYS A 14 -0.30 1.60 -16.41
N LEU A 15 -0.72 2.33 -15.38
CA LEU A 15 -0.74 1.85 -14.00
C LEU A 15 -1.58 0.58 -13.89
N LEU A 16 -2.83 0.60 -14.37
CA LEU A 16 -3.73 -0.56 -14.30
C LEU A 16 -3.20 -1.75 -15.10
N LEU A 17 -2.67 -1.54 -16.30
CA LEU A 17 -2.05 -2.61 -17.09
C LEU A 17 -0.85 -3.23 -16.37
N SER A 18 0.03 -2.41 -15.79
CA SER A 18 1.16 -2.92 -15.00
C SER A 18 0.66 -3.68 -13.76
N GLY A 19 -0.41 -3.21 -13.12
CA GLY A 19 -1.05 -3.89 -12.00
C GLY A 19 -1.57 -5.28 -12.36
N VAL A 20 -2.21 -5.43 -13.52
CA VAL A 20 -2.66 -6.74 -14.03
C VAL A 20 -1.46 -7.66 -14.28
N CYS A 21 -0.40 -7.18 -14.94
CA CYS A 21 0.79 -7.99 -15.19
C CYS A 21 1.45 -8.47 -13.89
N VAL A 22 1.58 -7.57 -12.90
CA VAL A 22 2.12 -7.91 -11.58
C VAL A 22 1.21 -8.90 -10.86
N ALA A 23 -0.10 -8.70 -10.89
CA ALA A 23 -1.07 -9.61 -10.27
C ALA A 23 -1.01 -11.02 -10.86
N VAL A 24 -0.90 -11.15 -12.19
CA VAL A 24 -0.73 -12.46 -12.84
C VAL A 24 0.59 -13.10 -12.43
N PHE A 25 1.69 -12.34 -12.45
CA PHE A 25 3.00 -12.85 -12.06
C PHE A 25 3.02 -13.35 -10.61
N LEU A 26 2.54 -12.53 -9.66
CA LEU A 26 2.47 -12.88 -8.25
C LEU A 26 1.50 -14.03 -8.01
N GLY A 27 0.31 -14.02 -8.64
CA GLY A 27 -0.66 -15.10 -8.53
C GLY A 27 -0.10 -16.45 -8.98
N LEU A 28 0.62 -16.49 -10.11
CA LEU A 28 1.29 -17.71 -10.57
C LEU A 28 2.39 -18.16 -9.60
N TYR A 29 3.23 -17.23 -9.12
CA TYR A 29 4.29 -17.54 -8.17
C TYR A 29 3.73 -18.10 -6.85
N TYR A 30 2.77 -17.40 -6.25
CA TYR A 30 2.19 -17.79 -4.97
C TYR A 30 1.23 -18.98 -5.07
N SER A 31 0.73 -19.35 -6.25
CA SER A 31 -0.06 -20.58 -6.41
C SER A 31 0.76 -21.81 -6.05
N ARG A 32 2.03 -21.86 -6.50
CA ARG A 32 2.99 -22.92 -6.15
C ARG A 32 3.30 -22.92 -4.66
N TRP A 33 3.43 -21.73 -4.06
CA TRP A 33 3.65 -21.62 -2.63
C TRP A 33 2.45 -22.09 -1.81
N ALA A 34 1.24 -21.77 -2.26
CA ALA A 34 -0.01 -22.19 -1.63
C ALA A 34 -0.20 -23.70 -1.72
N GLU A 35 0.16 -24.35 -2.83
CA GLU A 35 0.22 -25.82 -2.96
C GLU A 35 1.14 -26.43 -1.88
N MET A 36 2.37 -25.89 -1.72
CA MET A 36 3.32 -26.37 -0.69
C MET A 36 2.80 -26.20 0.74
N LYS A 37 2.06 -25.12 1.01
CA LYS A 37 1.45 -24.82 2.32
C LYS A 37 0.11 -25.52 2.54
N SER A 38 -0.36 -26.33 1.58
CA SER A 38 -1.69 -26.97 1.62
C SER A 38 -2.84 -25.97 1.83
N CYS A 39 -2.66 -24.74 1.36
CA CYS A 39 -3.67 -23.68 1.39
C CYS A 39 -4.69 -23.96 0.28
N LYS A 40 -5.94 -24.26 0.64
CA LYS A 40 -7.04 -24.53 -0.32
C LYS A 40 -8.09 -23.43 -0.40
N LEU A 41 -7.95 -22.42 0.44
CA LEU A 41 -8.92 -21.34 0.59
C LEU A 41 -8.51 -20.11 -0.21
N LEU A 42 -9.47 -19.40 -0.81
CA LEU A 42 -9.23 -18.23 -1.65
C LEU A 42 -8.67 -17.05 -0.85
N GLU A 43 -9.22 -16.79 0.34
CA GLU A 43 -8.71 -15.73 1.20
C GLU A 43 -7.31 -16.03 1.74
N CYS A 44 -7.00 -17.31 1.97
CA CYS A 44 -5.63 -17.72 2.29
C CYS A 44 -4.68 -17.46 1.11
N PHE A 45 -5.11 -17.75 -0.12
CA PHE A 45 -4.33 -17.49 -1.33
C PHE A 45 -4.09 -15.99 -1.57
N LEU A 46 -5.10 -15.15 -1.35
CA LEU A 46 -4.97 -13.69 -1.42
C LEU A 46 -4.00 -13.17 -0.35
N VAL A 47 -4.17 -13.59 0.91
CA VAL A 47 -3.26 -13.23 2.01
C VAL A 47 -1.84 -13.68 1.73
N LEU A 48 -1.63 -14.87 1.16
CA LEU A 48 -0.29 -15.31 0.76
C LEU A 48 0.31 -14.41 -0.33
N THR A 49 -0.50 -13.92 -1.25
CA THR A 49 -0.05 -13.13 -2.42
C THR A 49 0.27 -11.69 -2.06
N TYR A 50 -0.58 -11.04 -1.27
CA TYR A 50 -0.46 -9.60 -0.99
C TYR A 50 -0.37 -9.23 0.48
N GLY A 51 -0.70 -10.14 1.40
CA GLY A 51 -0.81 -9.86 2.83
C GLY A 51 0.27 -10.51 3.69
N ASN A 52 1.12 -11.37 3.11
CA ASN A 52 2.06 -12.19 3.85
C ASN A 52 3.52 -11.79 3.60
N LEU A 53 4.19 -11.39 4.67
CA LEU A 53 5.65 -11.30 4.75
C LEU A 53 6.08 -11.94 6.06
N GLU A 54 6.59 -13.17 6.01
CA GLU A 54 7.00 -13.85 7.23
C GLU A 54 8.17 -13.11 7.89
N ILE A 55 8.02 -12.78 9.19
CA ILE A 55 8.99 -11.93 9.90
C ILE A 55 10.40 -12.52 9.91
N ARG A 56 10.50 -13.85 9.90
CA ARG A 56 11.77 -14.62 9.83
C ARG A 56 12.47 -14.45 8.49
N ASP A 57 11.70 -14.18 7.45
CA ASP A 57 12.15 -14.12 6.06
C ASP A 57 12.51 -12.69 5.64
N VAL A 58 12.17 -11.68 6.48
CA VAL A 58 12.49 -10.27 6.25
C VAL A 58 13.99 -10.00 6.14
N LYS A 59 14.83 -10.84 6.77
CA LYS A 59 16.29 -10.75 6.62
C LYS A 59 16.80 -11.09 5.22
N TYR A 60 15.99 -11.76 4.42
CA TYR A 60 16.31 -12.10 3.04
C TYR A 60 15.74 -11.05 2.08
N VAL A 61 16.50 -10.73 1.04
CA VAL A 61 16.12 -9.70 0.06
C VAL A 61 14.93 -10.15 -0.79
N ILE A 62 14.87 -11.44 -1.16
CA ILE A 62 13.86 -11.95 -2.11
C ILE A 62 12.42 -11.77 -1.60
N PRO A 63 12.04 -12.24 -0.39
CA PRO A 63 10.69 -12.06 0.14
C PRO A 63 10.26 -10.59 0.24
N VAL A 64 11.19 -9.72 0.65
CA VAL A 64 10.95 -8.27 0.73
C VAL A 64 10.74 -7.66 -0.66
N LEU A 65 11.49 -8.09 -1.68
CA LEU A 65 11.28 -7.63 -3.06
C LEU A 65 9.92 -8.03 -3.62
N PHE A 66 9.48 -9.27 -3.39
CA PHE A 66 8.15 -9.73 -3.82
C PHE A 66 7.03 -8.95 -3.11
N TRP A 67 7.18 -8.69 -1.81
CA TRP A 67 6.26 -7.85 -1.04
C TRP A 67 6.16 -6.41 -1.59
N LEU A 68 7.30 -5.83 -1.97
CA LEU A 68 7.38 -4.45 -2.45
C LEU A 68 7.02 -4.31 -3.94
N ALA A 69 7.06 -5.38 -4.72
CA ALA A 69 6.84 -5.35 -6.16
C ALA A 69 5.59 -4.56 -6.59
N PRO A 70 4.37 -4.84 -6.09
CA PRO A 70 3.18 -4.08 -6.51
C PRO A 70 3.24 -2.61 -6.10
N GLN A 71 3.97 -2.29 -5.03
CA GLN A 71 4.11 -0.94 -4.50
C GLN A 71 5.10 -0.11 -5.33
N THR A 72 6.20 -0.71 -5.79
CA THR A 72 7.21 -0.02 -6.62
C THR A 72 6.63 0.49 -7.93
N PHE A 73 5.78 -0.29 -8.61
CA PHE A 73 5.08 0.17 -9.82
C PHE A 73 4.17 1.37 -9.51
N MET A 74 3.45 1.31 -8.40
CA MET A 74 2.60 2.41 -7.98
C MET A 74 3.41 3.68 -7.66
N PHE A 75 4.56 3.56 -6.98
CA PHE A 75 5.47 4.70 -6.72
C PHE A 75 5.96 5.34 -8.02
N TYR A 76 6.31 4.52 -9.00
CA TYR A 76 6.77 5.01 -10.31
C TYR A 76 5.70 5.85 -11.04
N PHE A 77 4.44 5.42 -11.03
CA PHE A 77 3.37 6.13 -11.77
C PHE A 77 2.73 7.28 -10.99
N LEU A 78 2.69 7.21 -9.67
CA LEU A 78 1.94 8.16 -8.82
C LEU A 78 2.84 9.06 -7.95
N GLY A 79 4.14 8.79 -7.83
CA GLY A 79 5.04 9.55 -6.96
C GLY A 79 5.21 11.01 -7.33
N ASP A 80 5.04 11.35 -8.61
CA ASP A 80 5.19 12.69 -9.18
C ASP A 80 3.83 13.35 -9.51
N TYR A 81 2.72 12.80 -9.02
CA TYR A 81 1.38 13.18 -9.46
C TYR A 81 1.01 14.63 -9.08
N VAL A 82 1.29 15.03 -7.83
CA VAL A 82 1.00 16.37 -7.33
C VAL A 82 1.98 17.39 -7.90
N SER A 83 3.29 17.09 -7.88
CA SER A 83 4.33 18.00 -8.35
C SER A 83 4.22 18.32 -9.84
N ASN A 84 4.00 17.33 -10.70
CA ASN A 84 3.85 17.56 -12.14
C ASN A 84 2.64 18.44 -12.46
N ASP A 85 1.54 18.29 -11.73
CA ASP A 85 0.37 19.12 -11.96
C ASP A 85 0.60 20.55 -11.48
N LEU A 86 1.31 20.72 -10.36
CA LEU A 86 1.74 22.01 -9.87
C LEU A 86 2.60 22.73 -10.90
N GLU A 87 3.63 22.08 -11.46
CA GLU A 87 4.52 22.66 -12.47
C GLU A 87 3.78 23.10 -13.73
N ARG A 88 2.80 22.32 -14.18
CA ARG A 88 2.03 22.63 -15.41
C ARG A 88 1.00 23.74 -15.21
N ASN A 89 0.41 23.83 -14.03
CA ASN A 89 -0.73 24.69 -13.75
C ASN A 89 -0.44 25.77 -12.71
N ALA A 90 0.83 25.99 -12.32
CA ALA A 90 1.23 26.90 -11.24
C ALA A 90 0.58 28.28 -11.36
N ILE A 91 0.65 28.92 -12.54
CA ILE A 91 0.10 30.26 -12.77
C ILE A 91 -1.42 30.32 -12.46
N TYR A 92 -2.17 29.26 -12.78
CA TYR A 92 -3.60 29.20 -12.53
C TYR A 92 -3.95 28.86 -11.07
N ILE A 93 -3.10 28.08 -10.40
CA ILE A 93 -3.30 27.64 -9.02
C ILE A 93 -2.93 28.77 -8.05
N PHE A 94 -1.83 29.47 -8.30
CA PHE A 94 -1.25 30.43 -7.35
C PHE A 94 -1.89 31.83 -7.40
N THR A 95 -2.61 32.18 -8.47
CA THR A 95 -3.27 33.50 -8.60
C THR A 95 -4.54 33.67 -7.75
N ARG A 96 -5.06 32.62 -7.10
CA ARG A 96 -6.23 32.70 -6.19
C ARG A 96 -6.04 31.79 -4.96
N THR A 97 -5.83 32.37 -3.78
CA THR A 97 -5.47 31.70 -2.52
C THR A 97 -6.43 30.58 -2.09
N ASP A 98 -7.74 30.81 -2.14
CA ASP A 98 -8.75 29.82 -1.72
C ASP A 98 -8.82 28.57 -2.60
N ARG A 99 -8.31 28.65 -3.84
CA ARG A 99 -8.31 27.51 -4.77
C ARG A 99 -7.16 26.54 -4.50
N ARG A 100 -6.12 26.93 -3.77
CA ARG A 100 -4.95 26.07 -3.49
C ARG A 100 -5.30 24.89 -2.59
N ARG A 101 -6.02 25.15 -1.49
CA ARG A 101 -6.50 24.12 -0.55
C ARG A 101 -7.42 23.12 -1.26
N SER A 102 -8.42 23.64 -1.98
CA SER A 102 -9.38 22.80 -2.71
C SER A 102 -8.70 21.95 -3.78
N TRP A 103 -7.73 22.53 -4.52
CA TRP A 103 -6.93 21.81 -5.49
C TRP A 103 -6.14 20.66 -4.84
N LEU A 104 -5.43 20.93 -3.73
CA LEU A 104 -4.64 19.91 -3.06
C LEU A 104 -5.53 18.78 -2.52
N ILE A 105 -6.67 19.11 -1.90
CA ILE A 105 -7.64 18.11 -1.41
C ILE A 105 -8.14 17.25 -2.58
N ALA A 106 -8.49 17.85 -3.72
CA ALA A 106 -8.93 17.10 -4.89
C ALA A 106 -7.84 16.12 -5.39
N LYS A 107 -6.57 16.52 -5.36
CA LYS A 107 -5.45 15.66 -5.74
C LYS A 107 -5.21 14.52 -4.75
N ILE A 108 -5.29 14.80 -3.46
CA ILE A 108 -5.19 13.81 -2.38
C ILE A 108 -6.30 12.75 -2.52
N LEU A 109 -7.55 13.18 -2.74
CA LEU A 109 -8.67 12.27 -2.98
C LEU A 109 -8.46 11.45 -4.26
N SER A 110 -7.97 12.07 -5.34
CA SER A 110 -7.66 11.35 -6.59
C SER A 110 -6.62 10.26 -6.38
N LEU A 111 -5.57 10.53 -5.59
CA LEU A 111 -4.56 9.53 -5.23
C LEU A 111 -5.19 8.34 -4.50
N PHE A 112 -6.07 8.58 -3.53
CA PHE A 112 -6.80 7.51 -2.85
C PHE A 112 -7.58 6.64 -3.84
N PHE A 113 -8.33 7.24 -4.76
CA PHE A 113 -9.09 6.51 -5.77
C PHE A 113 -8.19 5.69 -6.71
N TYR A 114 -7.05 6.24 -7.14
CA TYR A 114 -6.12 5.50 -8.00
C TYR A 114 -5.47 4.32 -7.29
N VAL A 115 -5.09 4.47 -6.03
CA VAL A 115 -4.56 3.36 -5.21
C VAL A 115 -5.62 2.29 -4.98
N ALA A 116 -6.83 2.69 -4.59
CA ALA A 116 -7.95 1.77 -4.37
C ALA A 116 -8.31 0.99 -5.64
N LEU A 117 -8.42 1.67 -6.79
CA LEU A 117 -8.71 1.02 -8.06
C LEU A 117 -7.61 0.07 -8.51
N TYR A 118 -6.35 0.44 -8.30
CA TYR A 118 -5.20 -0.41 -8.60
C TYR A 118 -5.26 -1.74 -7.82
N TYR A 119 -5.40 -1.68 -6.49
CA TYR A 119 -5.51 -2.88 -5.68
C TYR A 119 -6.80 -3.66 -5.92
N PHE A 120 -7.91 -2.98 -6.24
CA PHE A 120 -9.17 -3.65 -6.54
C PHE A 120 -9.02 -4.53 -7.79
N LEU A 121 -8.38 -4.01 -8.84
CA LEU A 121 -8.11 -4.77 -10.04
C LEU A 121 -7.13 -5.93 -9.78
N GLN A 122 -6.11 -5.71 -8.96
CA GLN A 122 -5.17 -6.77 -8.56
C GLN A 122 -5.84 -7.92 -7.81
N PHE A 123 -6.71 -7.60 -6.84
CA PHE A 123 -7.49 -8.58 -6.10
C PHE A 123 -8.47 -9.32 -7.00
N LEU A 124 -9.10 -8.63 -7.95
CA LEU A 124 -9.97 -9.27 -8.93
C LEU A 124 -9.20 -10.28 -9.79
N VAL A 125 -8.04 -9.89 -10.33
CA VAL A 125 -7.20 -10.79 -11.15
C VAL A 125 -6.76 -12.01 -10.35
N VAL A 126 -6.14 -11.83 -9.18
CA VAL A 126 -5.67 -12.96 -8.35
C VAL A 126 -6.84 -13.80 -7.84
N GLY A 127 -7.97 -13.17 -7.49
CA GLY A 127 -9.20 -13.86 -7.10
C GLY A 127 -9.74 -14.76 -8.21
N THR A 128 -9.80 -14.26 -9.45
CA THR A 128 -10.22 -15.06 -10.61
C THR A 128 -9.24 -16.20 -10.90
N MET A 129 -7.93 -15.98 -10.76
CA MET A 129 -6.94 -17.04 -10.90
C MET A 129 -7.11 -18.12 -9.83
N GLY A 130 -7.30 -17.73 -8.56
CA GLY A 130 -7.58 -18.66 -7.48
C GLY A 130 -8.84 -19.49 -7.75
N TRP A 131 -9.89 -18.86 -8.27
CA TRP A 131 -11.09 -19.60 -8.64
C TRP A 131 -10.84 -20.61 -9.78
N ILE A 132 -10.11 -20.23 -10.84
CA ILE A 132 -9.73 -21.12 -11.95
C ILE A 132 -8.87 -22.29 -11.46
N LEU A 133 -7.98 -22.04 -10.50
CA LEU A 133 -7.10 -23.05 -9.89
C LEU A 133 -7.82 -23.95 -8.86
N GLY A 134 -9.11 -23.71 -8.60
CA GLY A 134 -9.93 -24.56 -7.71
C GLY A 134 -9.84 -24.21 -6.22
N TYR A 135 -9.38 -23.02 -5.86
CA TYR A 135 -9.46 -22.54 -4.47
C TYR A 135 -10.91 -22.25 -4.10
N ASN A 136 -11.33 -22.72 -2.93
CA ASN A 136 -12.67 -22.52 -2.41
C ASN A 136 -12.73 -21.28 -1.52
N VAL A 137 -13.86 -20.60 -1.48
CA VAL A 137 -14.08 -19.54 -0.47
C VAL A 137 -14.50 -20.21 0.84
N LEU A 138 -13.93 -19.79 1.97
CA LEU A 138 -14.42 -20.25 3.28
C LEU A 138 -15.91 -19.95 3.41
N GLU A 139 -16.67 -20.96 3.83
CA GLU A 139 -18.11 -20.86 3.95
C GLU A 139 -18.50 -19.72 4.91
N GLY A 140 -19.38 -18.83 4.42
CA GLY A 140 -19.98 -17.75 5.20
C GLY A 140 -19.28 -16.38 5.09
N LEU A 141 -19.65 -15.47 6.00
CA LEU A 141 -19.20 -14.07 6.00
C LEU A 141 -17.74 -13.88 6.43
N SER A 142 -17.11 -14.93 7.00
CA SER A 142 -15.76 -14.88 7.55
C SER A 142 -14.67 -14.77 6.47
N GLY A 143 -14.78 -15.51 5.36
CA GLY A 143 -13.80 -15.45 4.27
C GLY A 143 -13.78 -14.09 3.59
N ILE A 144 -14.96 -13.57 3.25
CA ILE A 144 -15.13 -12.24 2.66
C ILE A 144 -14.58 -11.14 3.59
N ALA A 145 -14.80 -11.27 4.90
CA ALA A 145 -14.27 -10.31 5.87
C ALA A 145 -12.74 -10.29 5.89
N ILE A 146 -12.05 -11.42 5.71
CA ILE A 146 -10.58 -11.47 5.64
C ILE A 146 -10.08 -10.76 4.38
N ILE A 147 -10.68 -11.06 3.22
CA ILE A 147 -10.34 -10.41 1.95
C ILE A 147 -10.52 -8.89 2.05
N LEU A 148 -11.64 -8.44 2.63
CA LEU A 148 -11.92 -7.02 2.79
C LEU A 148 -10.92 -6.34 3.74
N LYS A 149 -10.57 -6.98 4.86
CA LYS A 149 -9.57 -6.46 5.80
C LYS A 149 -8.21 -6.30 5.13
N GLU A 150 -7.75 -7.32 4.40
CA GLU A 150 -6.50 -7.29 3.66
C GLU A 150 -6.49 -6.16 2.61
N PHE A 151 -7.56 -6.06 1.82
CA PHE A 151 -7.74 -5.00 0.83
C PHE A 151 -7.63 -3.61 1.47
N VAL A 152 -8.36 -3.36 2.57
CA VAL A 152 -8.34 -2.07 3.27
C VAL A 152 -6.95 -1.76 3.81
N LEU A 153 -6.27 -2.73 4.42
CA LEU A 153 -4.90 -2.56 4.93
C LEU A 153 -3.93 -2.15 3.82
N LEU A 154 -3.97 -2.85 2.68
CA LEU A 154 -3.09 -2.56 1.55
C LEU A 154 -3.37 -1.20 0.93
N VAL A 155 -4.64 -0.86 0.69
CA VAL A 155 -5.02 0.44 0.14
C VAL A 155 -4.57 1.57 1.05
N LEU A 156 -4.81 1.46 2.37
CA LEU A 156 -4.44 2.52 3.32
C LEU A 156 -2.92 2.67 3.46
N LEU A 157 -2.17 1.57 3.58
CA LEU A 157 -0.71 1.62 3.67
C LEU A 157 -0.12 2.30 2.43
N ASN A 158 -0.55 1.85 1.25
CA ASN A 158 0.00 2.32 -0.02
C ASN A 158 -0.44 3.76 -0.33
N TYR A 159 -1.66 4.13 0.04
CA TYR A 159 -2.12 5.51 -0.02
C TYR A 159 -1.30 6.41 0.91
N MET A 160 -1.05 6.00 2.16
CA MET A 160 -0.22 6.74 3.10
C MET A 160 1.20 6.95 2.55
N ILE A 161 1.82 5.92 1.98
CA ILE A 161 3.15 6.00 1.37
C ILE A 161 3.16 7.00 0.20
N ILE A 162 2.23 6.85 -0.75
CA ILE A 162 2.12 7.73 -1.93
C ILE A 162 1.81 9.16 -1.53
N LEU A 163 0.96 9.36 -0.53
CA LEU A 163 0.68 10.67 0.05
C LEU A 163 1.97 11.28 0.60
N MET A 164 2.73 10.55 1.40
CA MET A 164 4.00 11.05 1.94
C MET A 164 5.00 11.46 0.84
N ILE A 165 5.14 10.64 -0.22
CA ILE A 165 5.99 10.96 -1.38
C ILE A 165 5.53 12.26 -2.07
N ASN A 166 4.24 12.37 -2.37
CA ASN A 166 3.72 13.54 -3.08
C ASN A 166 3.82 14.81 -2.23
N LEU A 167 3.61 14.72 -0.91
CA LEU A 167 3.70 15.86 -0.02
C LEU A 167 5.14 16.33 0.21
N LEU A 168 6.09 15.39 0.33
CA LEU A 168 7.51 15.73 0.39
C LEU A 168 7.99 16.33 -0.94
N SER A 169 7.45 15.88 -2.07
CA SER A 169 7.79 16.40 -3.40
C SER A 169 7.44 17.88 -3.61
N LEU A 170 6.57 18.45 -2.76
CA LEU A 170 6.29 19.89 -2.75
C LEU A 170 7.47 20.74 -2.24
N SER A 171 8.56 20.12 -1.79
CA SER A 171 9.65 20.82 -1.11
C SER A 171 11.04 20.32 -1.45
N ILE A 172 11.13 19.08 -1.91
CA ILE A 172 12.35 18.48 -2.42
C ILE A 172 12.04 17.83 -3.77
N PRO A 173 13.04 17.63 -4.65
CA PRO A 173 12.85 16.94 -5.92
C PRO A 173 12.15 15.59 -5.75
N VAL A 174 11.25 15.24 -6.68
CA VAL A 174 10.43 14.02 -6.60
C VAL A 174 11.28 12.76 -6.43
N SER A 175 12.41 12.67 -7.13
CA SER A 175 13.33 11.53 -7.04
C SER A 175 13.85 11.35 -5.61
N ILE A 176 14.25 12.44 -4.94
CA ILE A 176 14.73 12.40 -3.56
C ILE A 176 13.60 12.00 -2.62
N SER A 177 12.42 12.62 -2.76
CA SER A 177 11.23 12.28 -1.97
C SER A 177 10.91 10.78 -2.04
N THR A 178 10.84 10.24 -3.27
CA THR A 178 10.51 8.83 -3.51
C THR A 178 11.54 7.91 -2.87
N VAL A 179 12.84 8.18 -3.07
CA VAL A 179 13.93 7.39 -2.49
C VAL A 179 13.91 7.47 -0.96
N SER A 180 13.72 8.65 -0.37
CA SER A 180 13.67 8.82 1.09
C SER A 180 12.55 8.01 1.73
N VAL A 181 11.33 8.06 1.16
CA VAL A 181 10.20 7.28 1.64
C VAL A 181 10.44 5.78 1.48
N PHE A 182 11.00 5.36 0.33
CA PHE A 182 11.31 3.96 0.07
C PHE A 182 12.36 3.40 1.03
N VAL A 183 13.42 4.18 1.32
CA VAL A 183 14.44 3.81 2.31
C VAL A 183 13.83 3.72 3.72
N ALA A 184 12.95 4.66 4.10
CA ALA A 184 12.27 4.61 5.39
C ALA A 184 11.35 3.37 5.51
N HIS A 185 10.69 2.98 4.43
CA HIS A 185 9.90 1.75 4.35
C HIS A 185 10.79 0.52 4.58
N LEU A 186 11.87 0.37 3.79
CA LEU A 186 12.83 -0.72 3.94
C LEU A 186 13.42 -0.77 5.35
N PHE A 187 13.80 0.37 5.89
CA PHE A 187 14.33 0.48 7.25
C PHE A 187 13.34 -0.07 8.28
N CYS A 188 12.06 0.29 8.20
CA CYS A 188 11.05 -0.24 9.12
C CYS A 188 10.86 -1.76 9.00
N LEU A 189 10.89 -2.30 7.77
CA LEU A 189 10.84 -3.74 7.56
C LEU A 189 12.05 -4.42 8.19
N PHE A 190 13.28 -4.02 7.85
CA PHE A 190 14.47 -4.64 8.42
C PHE A 190 14.57 -4.46 9.94
N LEU A 191 14.18 -3.30 10.46
CA LEU A 191 14.12 -3.06 11.91
C LEU A 191 13.16 -4.05 12.59
N SER A 192 12.01 -4.35 11.98
CA SER A 192 11.09 -5.35 12.52
C SER A 192 11.71 -6.75 12.59
N GLY A 193 12.49 -7.14 11.57
CA GLY A 193 13.22 -8.41 11.56
C GLY A 193 14.29 -8.47 12.66
N VAL A 194 15.04 -7.38 12.86
CA VAL A 194 16.04 -7.25 13.94
C VAL A 194 15.38 -7.34 15.32
N VAL A 195 14.28 -6.62 15.54
CA VAL A 195 13.53 -6.67 16.81
C VAL A 195 13.03 -8.09 17.07
N TYR A 196 12.51 -8.77 16.06
CA TYR A 196 12.03 -10.15 16.19
C TYR A 196 13.14 -11.14 16.54
N GLU A 197 14.32 -11.03 15.90
CA GLU A 197 15.42 -11.98 16.09
C GLU A 197 16.15 -11.79 17.43
N PHE A 198 16.48 -10.54 17.77
CA PHE A 198 17.33 -10.21 18.92
C PHE A 198 16.56 -9.78 20.16
N TYR A 199 15.33 -9.30 20.02
CA TYR A 199 14.55 -8.68 21.10
C TYR A 199 13.13 -9.25 21.20
N LYS A 200 13.01 -10.59 21.27
CA LYS A 200 11.72 -11.30 21.26
C LYS A 200 10.68 -10.76 22.24
N GLY A 201 11.10 -10.37 23.45
CA GLY A 201 10.23 -9.78 24.48
C GLY A 201 9.67 -8.38 24.15
N TYR A 202 10.15 -7.75 23.08
CA TYR A 202 9.77 -6.41 22.62
C TYR A 202 9.14 -6.43 21.22
N SER A 203 8.70 -7.60 20.73
CA SER A 203 8.07 -7.74 19.41
C SER A 203 6.82 -6.87 19.24
N GLU A 204 6.17 -6.46 20.34
CA GLU A 204 5.07 -5.49 20.32
C GLU A 204 5.46 -4.12 19.76
N ILE A 205 6.74 -3.71 19.81
CA ILE A 205 7.19 -2.42 19.26
C ILE A 205 6.96 -2.37 17.74
N ILE A 206 6.97 -3.52 17.07
CA ILE A 206 6.77 -3.65 15.62
C ILE A 206 5.40 -3.09 15.19
N LYS A 207 4.37 -3.18 16.06
CA LYS A 207 3.02 -2.65 15.79
C LYS A 207 2.98 -1.12 15.71
N TRP A 208 4.03 -0.42 16.13
CA TRP A 208 4.12 1.03 16.08
C TRP A 208 4.90 1.56 14.88
N LEU A 209 5.54 0.67 14.10
CA LEU A 209 6.23 1.06 12.88
C LEU A 209 5.19 1.38 11.79
N PRO A 210 5.29 2.53 11.10
CA PRO A 210 4.23 2.98 10.22
C PRO A 210 4.09 2.12 8.96
N PHE A 211 5.19 1.59 8.42
CA PHE A 211 5.16 0.84 7.16
C PHE A 211 4.84 -0.66 7.32
N THR A 212 4.70 -1.15 8.55
CA THR A 212 4.37 -2.55 8.82
C THR A 212 2.87 -2.81 8.90
N GLN A 213 2.07 -1.75 9.01
CA GLN A 213 0.62 -1.81 9.24
C GLN A 213 -0.16 -2.53 8.12
N GLY A 214 0.38 -2.58 6.91
CA GLY A 214 -0.28 -3.26 5.78
C GLY A 214 0.00 -4.76 5.70
N ILE A 215 0.87 -5.32 6.55
CA ILE A 215 1.20 -6.76 6.51
C ILE A 215 0.11 -7.52 7.24
N ALA A 216 -0.88 -7.99 6.50
CA ALA A 216 -2.06 -8.67 7.02
C ALA A 216 -1.71 -9.89 7.89
N SER A 217 -0.68 -10.66 7.52
CA SER A 217 -0.27 -11.85 8.25
C SER A 217 0.18 -11.57 9.68
N TRP A 218 0.65 -10.36 10.00
CA TRP A 218 1.10 -10.00 11.34
C TRP A 218 -0.06 -9.73 12.31
N HIS A 219 -1.28 -9.61 11.81
CA HIS A 219 -2.46 -9.32 12.61
C HIS A 219 -3.06 -10.61 13.18
N SER A 220 -3.36 -10.62 14.48
CA SER A 220 -3.85 -11.79 15.21
C SER A 220 -5.23 -12.25 14.74
N ASP A 221 -6.09 -11.33 14.31
CA ASP A 221 -7.45 -11.63 13.86
C ASP A 221 -7.54 -12.18 12.42
N ILE A 222 -6.48 -12.04 11.62
CA ILE A 222 -6.34 -12.67 10.29
C ILE A 222 -5.61 -14.01 10.41
N SER A 223 -4.42 -14.01 11.01
CA SER A 223 -3.56 -15.20 11.15
C SER A 223 -4.26 -16.38 11.82
N SER A 224 -5.01 -16.14 12.90
CA SER A 224 -5.78 -17.17 13.61
C SER A 224 -6.86 -17.85 12.76
N ARG A 225 -7.36 -17.18 11.72
CA ARG A 225 -8.43 -17.70 10.84
C ARG A 225 -7.91 -18.36 9.58
N VAL A 226 -6.75 -17.92 9.09
CA VAL A 226 -6.12 -18.45 7.88
C VAL A 226 -5.38 -19.77 8.15
N GLY A 227 -5.00 -20.06 9.40
CA GLY A 227 -4.64 -21.40 9.91
C GLY A 227 -3.43 -22.09 9.26
N GLY A 228 -2.38 -22.39 10.04
CA GLY A 228 -1.26 -23.29 9.66
C GLY A 228 -0.31 -22.83 8.54
N SER A 229 -0.77 -21.95 7.64
CA SER A 229 0.00 -21.42 6.51
C SER A 229 0.83 -20.19 6.90
N ILE A 230 0.35 -19.42 7.89
CA ILE A 230 0.97 -18.23 8.46
C ILE A 230 1.51 -18.59 9.84
N LEU A 231 2.80 -18.39 10.07
CA LEU A 231 3.51 -18.86 11.26
C LEU A 231 3.78 -17.75 12.28
N PHE A 232 3.53 -16.49 11.94
CA PHE A 232 3.79 -15.35 12.80
C PHE A 232 2.58 -14.42 12.93
N SER A 233 2.31 -14.00 14.16
CA SER A 233 1.32 -12.97 14.50
C SER A 233 1.80 -12.21 15.72
N ILE A 234 1.56 -10.90 15.77
CA ILE A 234 1.82 -10.09 16.96
C ILE A 234 0.60 -10.16 17.87
N GLN A 235 0.83 -10.42 19.15
CA GLN A 235 -0.24 -10.47 20.14
C GLN A 235 -0.98 -9.13 20.20
N ASP A 236 -2.32 -9.18 20.24
CA ASP A 236 -3.22 -8.03 20.30
C ASP A 236 -3.10 -7.02 19.15
N PHE A 237 -2.37 -7.36 18.08
CA PHE A 237 -2.30 -6.54 16.88
C PHE A 237 -3.49 -6.85 15.96
N ASN A 238 -4.55 -6.04 16.08
CA ASN A 238 -5.77 -6.22 15.31
C ASN A 238 -5.84 -5.26 14.10
N VAL A 239 -6.58 -5.65 13.06
CA VAL A 239 -6.72 -4.82 11.84
C VAL A 239 -7.32 -3.43 12.15
N ALA A 240 -8.24 -3.34 13.10
CA ALA A 240 -8.90 -2.08 13.44
C ALA A 240 -7.90 -1.03 13.95
N PHE A 241 -6.93 -1.43 14.77
CA PHE A 241 -5.85 -0.60 15.25
C PHE A 241 -5.05 -0.02 14.08
N SER A 242 -4.63 -0.86 13.14
CA SER A 242 -3.84 -0.44 11.98
C SER A 242 -4.60 0.52 11.06
N VAL A 243 -5.90 0.27 10.85
CA VAL A 243 -6.77 1.18 10.10
C VAL A 243 -6.84 2.55 10.78
N ILE A 244 -7.14 2.60 12.08
CA ILE A 244 -7.21 3.86 12.84
C ILE A 244 -5.87 4.58 12.80
N TYR A 245 -4.78 3.85 13.04
CA TYR A 245 -3.41 4.38 13.03
C TYR A 245 -3.08 5.04 11.68
N MET A 246 -3.31 4.34 10.56
CA MET A 246 -3.01 4.86 9.23
C MET A 246 -3.92 6.03 8.84
N VAL A 247 -5.20 6.01 9.23
CA VAL A 247 -6.12 7.14 8.99
C VAL A 247 -5.66 8.38 9.75
N VAL A 248 -5.27 8.24 11.02
CA VAL A 248 -4.74 9.35 11.84
C VAL A 248 -3.47 9.93 11.20
N LEU A 249 -2.53 9.08 10.78
CA LEU A 249 -1.32 9.54 10.09
C LEU A 249 -1.63 10.25 8.77
N CYS A 250 -2.55 9.71 7.96
CA CYS A 250 -2.97 10.37 6.73
C CYS A 250 -3.56 11.76 7.01
N ILE A 251 -4.44 11.89 8.00
CA ILE A 251 -5.02 13.18 8.40
C ILE A 251 -3.91 14.15 8.84
N ALA A 252 -2.95 13.69 9.64
CA ALA A 252 -1.82 14.50 10.08
C ALA A 252 -0.97 14.98 8.89
N PHE A 253 -0.68 14.11 7.92
CA PHE A 253 0.06 14.47 6.71
C PHE A 253 -0.70 15.48 5.85
N VAL A 254 -2.00 15.28 5.62
CA VAL A 254 -2.85 16.24 4.90
C VAL A 254 -2.85 17.59 5.60
N TYR A 255 -2.97 17.61 6.93
CA TYR A 255 -2.95 18.84 7.72
C TYR A 255 -1.65 19.62 7.57
N ILE A 256 -0.50 18.94 7.70
CA ILE A 256 0.83 19.52 7.52
C ILE A 256 0.98 20.08 6.10
N ALA A 257 0.50 19.34 5.09
CA ALA A 257 0.57 19.76 3.70
C ALA A 257 -0.26 21.01 3.40
N LEU A 258 -1.49 21.09 3.92
CA LEU A 258 -2.35 22.26 3.73
C LEU A 258 -1.69 23.52 4.29
N ARG A 259 -1.16 23.45 5.52
CA ARG A 259 -0.40 24.55 6.13
C ARG A 259 0.81 24.95 5.29
N LYS A 260 1.50 23.98 4.70
CA LYS A 260 2.68 24.25 3.88
C LYS A 260 2.32 24.98 2.59
N VAL A 261 1.29 24.52 1.89
CA VAL A 261 0.85 25.10 0.60
C VAL A 261 0.32 26.53 0.74
N GLU A 262 -0.23 26.87 1.90
CA GLU A 262 -0.61 28.26 2.22
C GLU A 262 0.59 29.20 2.29
N ASN A 263 1.70 28.71 2.83
CA ASN A 263 2.93 29.48 3.01
C ASN A 263 3.89 29.39 1.81
N LEU A 264 3.51 28.72 0.71
CA LEU A 264 4.29 28.71 -0.52
C LEU A 264 4.07 30.05 -1.24
N ASP A 265 5.09 30.91 -1.15
CA ASP A 265 5.22 32.09 -2.00
C ASP A 265 5.52 31.65 -3.45
N ILE A 266 5.01 32.42 -4.40
CA ILE A 266 5.06 32.12 -5.84
C ILE A 266 6.53 32.15 -6.28
N LEU A 267 7.04 31.04 -6.82
CA LEU A 267 8.32 30.96 -7.55
C LEU A 267 8.24 31.68 -8.89
#